data_AF-A0A4Z1P2V4-F1
#
_entry.id   AF-A0A4Z1P2V4-F1
#
_cell.length_a   1.000
_cell.length_b   1.000
_cell.length_c   1.000
_cell.angle_alpha   90.00
_cell.angle_beta   90.00
_cell.angle_gamma   90.00
#
_symmetry.space_group_name_H-M   'P 1'
#
loop_
_entity.id
_entity.type
_entity.pdbx_description
1 polymer ?
#
loop_
_entity_poly.entity_id
_entity_poly.type
_entity_poly.pdbx_seq_one_letter_code
_entity_poly.pdbx_strand_id
1 'polypeptide(L)'
;MKLLDLPPEIFQTILIESVRLRGLKRGIRLRLINKFFSQEVIWAVSRSGMLDNHCKGPYQGSPPGEYLLPRALENRDDVQYRYTLQILRQLADKLCSMNTISDQEMWKKYIVEMTSLVADAHPCFRTVLTIGKQCFPEETEPLAMDAHLLAAAAHLNMISVVKTLLTSGIWQDKPTAPLASSALLGNPTRLAAKAGNSEVLSLLVQGTFSPAFENLWECHGGPLAIASAAGHVDAVRILLNRKPQPDCTHEDYRRYLFRALETPSLEVYEMVRTAVEELDDPPFATKSFFQSMFHRCVREGWVAMAVYFLDLGATVDSCRKNHYIPWLTSPLATACRGGKVPWYVCCSIVAWTPLSR
;
A
#
# COMPACT_ATOMS: atom_id res chain seq x y z
N MET A 1 34.11 29.75 -3.14
CA MET A 1 32.74 29.40 -2.71
C MET A 1 32.58 27.90 -2.76
N LYS A 2 32.22 27.26 -1.64
CA LYS A 2 31.79 25.86 -1.68
C LYS A 2 30.34 25.82 -2.16
N LEU A 3 29.97 24.75 -2.86
CA LEU A 3 28.63 24.58 -3.43
C LEU A 3 27.51 24.65 -2.35
N LEU A 4 27.82 24.27 -1.12
CA LEU A 4 26.90 24.31 0.02
C LEU A 4 26.77 25.70 0.66
N ASP A 5 27.62 26.66 0.28
CA ASP A 5 27.55 28.04 0.77
C ASP A 5 26.57 28.90 -0.07
N LEU A 6 25.96 28.30 -1.10
CA LEU A 6 24.98 28.97 -1.94
C LEU A 6 23.62 29.06 -1.24
N PRO A 7 22.82 30.10 -1.54
CA PRO A 7 21.41 30.13 -1.17
C PRO A 7 20.67 28.85 -1.62
N PRO A 8 19.77 28.30 -0.79
CA PRO A 8 19.12 27.02 -1.05
C PRO A 8 18.35 27.00 -2.37
N GLU A 9 17.77 28.14 -2.79
CA GLU A 9 17.04 28.28 -4.05
C GLU A 9 17.97 28.12 -5.25
N ILE A 10 19.16 28.72 -5.20
CA ILE A 10 20.16 28.63 -6.27
C ILE A 10 20.69 27.19 -6.34
N PHE A 11 21.00 26.60 -5.19
CA PHE A 11 21.45 25.22 -5.10
C PHE A 11 20.41 24.24 -5.70
N GLN A 12 19.14 24.38 -5.34
CA GLN A 12 18.04 23.58 -5.89
C GLN A 12 17.93 23.73 -7.40
N THR A 13 18.07 24.95 -7.92
CA THR A 13 18.02 25.23 -9.36
C THR A 13 19.17 24.54 -10.09
N ILE A 14 20.39 24.61 -9.55
CA ILE A 14 21.57 23.89 -10.08
C ILE A 14 21.33 22.38 -10.08
N LEU A 15 20.75 21.83 -9.01
CA LEU A 15 20.45 20.39 -8.93
C LEU A 15 19.42 19.96 -9.97
N ILE A 16 18.35 20.73 -10.17
CA ILE A 16 17.31 20.45 -11.18
C ILE A 16 17.94 20.37 -12.57
N GLU A 17 18.73 21.37 -12.95
CA GLU A 17 19.40 21.38 -14.25
C GLU A 17 20.48 20.29 -14.35
N SER A 18 21.19 20.00 -13.26
CA SER A 18 22.17 18.91 -13.22
C SER A 18 21.52 17.55 -13.45
N VAL A 19 20.36 17.29 -12.85
CA VAL A 19 19.58 16.07 -13.07
C VAL A 19 19.08 16.03 -14.52
N ARG A 20 18.60 17.17 -15.06
CA ARG A 20 18.13 17.28 -16.45
C ARG A 20 19.22 16.94 -17.46
N LEU A 21 20.40 17.52 -17.32
CA LEU A 21 21.52 17.33 -18.24
C LEU A 21 22.14 15.94 -18.14
N ARG A 22 22.22 15.36 -16.93
CA ARG A 22 22.88 14.06 -16.71
C ARG A 22 21.96 12.86 -16.98
N GLY A 23 20.65 13.07 -16.98
CA GLY A 23 19.62 12.04 -17.08
C GLY A 23 19.43 11.25 -15.78
N LEU A 24 18.26 10.60 -15.64
CA LEU A 24 17.76 10.01 -14.40
C LEU A 24 18.77 9.09 -13.69
N LYS A 25 19.37 8.13 -14.41
CA LYS A 25 20.30 7.13 -13.82
C LYS A 25 21.56 7.77 -13.22
N ARG A 26 22.10 8.81 -13.88
CA ARG A 26 23.31 9.51 -13.39
C ARG A 26 22.94 10.58 -12.37
N GLY A 27 21.80 11.26 -12.54
CA GLY A 27 21.28 12.24 -11.61
C GLY A 27 21.00 11.66 -10.23
N ILE A 28 20.36 10.49 -10.14
CA ILE A 28 20.06 9.83 -8.86
C ILE A 28 21.33 9.44 -8.08
N ARG A 29 22.47 9.21 -8.75
CA ARG A 29 23.75 8.90 -8.06
C ARG A 29 24.25 10.06 -7.21
N LEU A 30 23.80 11.29 -7.45
CA LEU A 30 24.11 12.43 -6.60
C LEU A 30 23.61 12.23 -5.16
N ARG A 31 22.63 11.35 -4.93
CA ARG A 31 22.17 10.97 -3.59
C ARG A 31 23.25 10.31 -2.73
N LEU A 32 24.29 9.75 -3.35
CA LEU A 32 25.38 9.07 -2.65
C LEU A 32 26.38 10.03 -2.00
N ILE A 33 26.27 11.34 -2.25
CA ILE A 33 27.21 12.33 -1.73
C ILE A 33 27.05 12.51 -0.21
N ASN A 34 25.83 12.82 0.24
CA ASN A 34 25.48 12.92 1.65
C ASN A 34 23.95 12.92 1.84
N LYS A 35 23.48 12.92 3.11
CA LYS A 35 22.05 12.89 3.45
C LYS A 35 21.27 14.07 2.85
N PHE A 36 21.87 15.26 2.85
CA PHE A 36 21.26 16.48 2.29
C PHE A 36 21.04 16.34 0.77
N PHE A 37 22.08 15.96 0.03
CA PHE A 37 21.97 15.65 -1.41
C PHE A 37 20.97 14.51 -1.67
N SER A 38 20.91 13.50 -0.79
CA SER A 38 19.93 12.43 -0.93
C SER A 38 18.50 12.95 -0.96
N GLN A 39 18.16 13.94 -0.13
CA GLN A 39 16.83 14.56 -0.07
C GLN A 39 16.61 15.55 -1.22
N GLU A 40 17.55 16.47 -1.44
CA GLU A 40 17.41 17.51 -2.47
C GLU A 40 17.41 16.95 -3.90
N VAL A 41 18.07 15.81 -4.14
CA VAL A 41 18.01 15.15 -5.45
C VAL A 41 16.62 14.55 -5.71
N ILE A 42 15.92 14.04 -4.68
CA ILE A 42 14.52 13.58 -4.84
C ILE A 42 13.64 14.78 -5.21
N TRP A 43 13.84 15.92 -4.54
CA TRP A 43 13.19 17.19 -4.85
C TRP A 43 13.42 17.62 -6.30
N ALA A 44 14.68 17.61 -6.74
CA ALA A 44 15.08 18.00 -8.08
C ALA A 44 14.51 17.07 -9.16
N VAL A 45 14.55 15.75 -8.94
CA VAL A 45 13.98 14.76 -9.86
C VAL A 45 12.47 14.98 -9.99
N SER A 46 11.77 15.22 -8.87
CA SER A 46 10.35 15.55 -8.88
C SER A 46 10.05 16.79 -9.70
N ARG A 47 10.76 17.88 -9.44
CA ARG A 47 10.51 19.15 -10.11
C ARG A 47 10.90 19.13 -11.59
N SER A 48 11.86 18.28 -11.95
CA SER A 48 12.29 18.10 -13.34
C SER A 48 11.28 17.34 -14.22
N GLY A 49 10.37 16.55 -13.63
CA GLY A 49 9.42 15.71 -14.38
C GLY A 49 10.03 14.45 -14.99
N MET A 50 11.27 14.10 -14.66
CA MET A 50 11.99 13.04 -15.37
C MET A 50 11.46 11.62 -15.12
N LEU A 51 10.88 11.36 -13.95
CA LEU A 51 10.27 10.05 -13.65
C LEU A 51 8.92 9.85 -14.35
N ASP A 52 8.24 10.94 -14.71
CA ASP A 52 6.88 10.93 -15.23
C ASP A 52 6.75 10.10 -16.53
N ASN A 53 7.79 10.14 -17.38
CA ASN A 53 7.85 9.37 -18.63
C ASN A 53 8.33 7.92 -18.46
N HIS A 54 8.94 7.60 -17.32
CA HIS A 54 9.50 6.27 -17.02
C HIS A 54 8.48 5.36 -16.32
N CYS A 55 7.46 5.92 -15.68
CA CYS A 55 6.38 5.18 -15.02
C CYS A 55 5.30 4.63 -15.99
N LYS A 56 5.65 4.37 -17.26
CA LYS A 56 4.71 3.88 -18.30
C LYS A 56 4.45 2.37 -18.25
N GLY A 57 5.23 1.61 -17.48
CA GLY A 57 5.02 0.18 -17.23
C GLY A 57 4.45 -0.08 -15.83
N PRO A 58 4.00 -1.32 -15.53
CA PRO A 58 3.54 -1.71 -14.20
C PRO A 58 4.74 -1.75 -13.25
N TYR A 59 5.17 -0.57 -12.80
CA TYR A 59 6.28 -0.42 -11.89
C TYR A 59 5.83 -0.98 -10.53
N GLN A 60 6.47 -2.05 -10.08
CA GLN A 60 6.22 -2.63 -8.76
C GLN A 60 6.89 -1.74 -7.70
N GLY A 61 6.19 -0.65 -7.35
CA GLY A 61 6.56 0.23 -6.25
C GLY A 61 6.16 1.67 -6.54
N SER A 62 5.06 2.15 -5.97
CA SER A 62 4.74 3.58 -5.97
C SER A 62 5.99 4.42 -5.64
N PRO A 63 6.38 5.44 -6.45
CA PRO A 63 7.44 6.31 -5.99
C PRO A 63 6.98 6.94 -4.67
N PRO A 64 7.90 7.13 -3.71
CA PRO A 64 7.53 7.55 -2.36
C PRO A 64 6.67 8.82 -2.41
N GLY A 65 5.70 8.98 -1.52
CA GLY A 65 4.93 10.23 -1.44
C GLY A 65 5.81 11.49 -1.34
N GLU A 66 7.04 11.33 -0.81
CA GLU A 66 8.10 12.35 -0.83
C GLU A 66 8.42 12.90 -2.23
N TYR A 67 8.27 12.11 -3.28
CA TYR A 67 8.44 12.55 -4.66
C TYR A 67 7.38 13.60 -5.04
N LEU A 68 6.15 13.48 -4.56
CA LEU A 68 5.07 14.40 -4.95
C LEU A 68 4.96 15.62 -4.05
N LEU A 69 5.51 15.55 -2.84
CA LEU A 69 5.53 16.65 -1.87
C LEU A 69 6.04 17.99 -2.45
N PRO A 70 7.15 18.06 -3.21
CA PRO A 70 7.61 19.29 -3.86
C PRO A 70 6.53 19.96 -4.72
N ARG A 71 5.83 19.15 -5.52
CA ARG A 71 4.79 19.62 -6.42
C ARG A 71 3.56 20.08 -5.63
N ALA A 72 3.28 19.44 -4.51
CA ALA A 72 2.23 19.84 -3.59
C ALA A 72 2.56 21.15 -2.86
N LEU A 73 3.81 21.49 -2.56
CA LEU A 73 4.14 22.77 -1.89
C LEU A 73 4.11 23.99 -2.81
N GLU A 74 4.40 23.84 -4.10
CA GLU A 74 4.63 25.00 -4.99
C GLU A 74 3.40 25.84 -5.33
N ASN A 75 2.21 25.51 -4.78
CA ASN A 75 0.93 26.19 -4.98
C ASN A 75 0.74 26.92 -6.32
N ARG A 76 1.10 26.25 -7.42
CA ARG A 76 0.81 26.74 -8.77
C ARG A 76 -0.61 26.30 -9.09
N ASP A 77 -1.55 27.19 -8.84
CA ASP A 77 -2.95 27.03 -9.26
C ASP A 77 -3.09 27.02 -10.79
N ASP A 78 -2.05 27.50 -11.47
CA ASP A 78 -1.93 27.48 -12.91
C ASP A 78 -1.46 26.11 -13.38
N VAL A 79 -2.42 25.30 -13.82
CA VAL A 79 -2.46 24.56 -15.09
C VAL A 79 -3.45 23.41 -14.89
N GLN A 80 -4.40 23.26 -15.83
CA GLN A 80 -5.54 22.32 -15.98
C GLN A 80 -5.33 20.81 -15.66
N TYR A 81 -4.22 20.44 -15.04
CA TYR A 81 -3.56 19.15 -15.15
C TYR A 81 -3.05 18.58 -13.82
N ARG A 82 -3.46 19.13 -12.67
CA ARG A 82 -3.09 18.64 -11.31
C ARG A 82 -4.26 18.49 -10.34
N TYR A 83 -5.41 18.06 -10.84
CA TYR A 83 -6.65 17.91 -10.06
C TYR A 83 -6.47 17.08 -8.77
N THR A 84 -5.78 15.94 -8.85
CA THR A 84 -5.50 15.08 -7.69
C THR A 84 -4.71 15.80 -6.59
N LEU A 85 -3.66 16.57 -6.94
CA LEU A 85 -2.88 17.29 -5.93
C LEU A 85 -3.69 18.42 -5.29
N GLN A 86 -4.61 19.05 -6.02
CA GLN A 86 -5.51 20.07 -5.47
C GLN A 86 -6.45 19.46 -4.44
N ILE A 87 -7.07 18.31 -4.73
CA ILE A 87 -7.89 17.59 -3.75
C ILE A 87 -7.06 17.23 -2.51
N LEU A 88 -5.86 16.67 -2.70
CA LEU A 88 -5.00 16.27 -1.57
C LEU A 88 -4.60 17.46 -0.69
N ARG A 89 -4.36 18.64 -1.26
CA ARG A 89 -4.13 19.87 -0.49
C ARG A 89 -5.36 20.26 0.31
N GLN A 90 -6.53 20.32 -0.33
CA GLN A 90 -7.79 20.66 0.35
C GLN A 90 -8.12 19.67 1.48
N LEU A 91 -7.82 18.39 1.29
CA LEU A 91 -7.95 17.37 2.34
C LEU A 91 -6.96 17.62 3.48
N ALA A 92 -5.69 17.88 3.18
CA ALA A 92 -4.69 18.17 4.21
C ALA A 92 -5.08 19.43 5.01
N ASP A 93 -5.58 20.47 4.35
CA ASP A 93 -6.04 21.71 5.00
C ASP A 93 -7.26 21.44 5.92
N LYS A 94 -8.24 20.66 5.44
CA LYS A 94 -9.40 20.23 6.25
C LYS A 94 -8.98 19.37 7.44
N LEU A 95 -8.05 18.43 7.26
CA LEU A 95 -7.57 17.56 8.34
C LEU A 95 -6.80 18.37 9.38
N CYS A 96 -5.97 19.33 8.96
CA CYS A 96 -5.27 20.24 9.87
C CYS A 96 -6.24 21.12 10.67
N SER A 97 -7.29 21.66 10.03
CA SER A 97 -8.29 22.49 10.73
C SER A 97 -9.10 21.68 11.76
N MET A 98 -9.46 20.45 11.44
CA MET A 98 -10.19 19.56 12.36
C MET A 98 -9.33 19.05 13.53
N ASN A 99 -8.02 18.94 13.37
CA ASN A 99 -7.12 18.47 14.43
C ASN A 99 -6.62 19.58 15.36
N THR A 100 -6.98 20.84 15.16
CA THR A 100 -6.51 22.01 15.95
C THR A 100 -4.98 22.20 15.99
N ILE A 101 -4.24 21.48 15.14
CA ILE A 101 -2.78 21.53 15.03
C ILE A 101 -2.43 22.22 13.72
N SER A 102 -1.88 23.43 13.80
CA SER A 102 -1.42 24.20 12.63
C SER A 102 0.09 24.06 12.46
N ASP A 103 0.55 22.83 12.27
CA ASP A 103 1.97 22.54 12.02
C ASP A 103 2.19 22.23 10.53
N GLN A 104 3.05 23.02 9.89
CA GLN A 104 3.45 22.82 8.49
C GLN A 104 4.07 21.43 8.28
N GLU A 105 4.73 20.88 9.31
CA GLU A 105 5.29 19.53 9.27
C GLU A 105 4.22 18.44 9.21
N MET A 106 3.13 18.61 9.97
CA MET A 106 1.99 17.68 9.96
C MET A 106 1.28 17.71 8.61
N TRP A 107 1.10 18.90 8.03
CA TRP A 107 0.55 19.05 6.69
C TRP A 107 1.40 18.29 5.65
N LYS A 108 2.73 18.44 5.69
CA LYS A 108 3.66 17.72 4.79
C LYS A 108 3.51 16.21 4.98
N LYS A 109 3.40 15.73 6.22
CA LYS A 109 3.18 14.31 6.53
C LYS A 109 1.87 13.79 5.92
N TYR A 110 0.76 14.51 6.10
CA TYR A 110 -0.53 14.10 5.51
C TYR A 110 -0.47 14.01 3.99
N ILE A 111 0.17 14.97 3.33
CA ILE A 111 0.35 14.93 1.87
C ILE A 111 1.18 13.71 1.45
N VAL A 112 2.29 13.42 2.12
CA VAL A 112 3.14 12.26 1.79
C VAL A 112 2.38 10.94 1.97
N GLU A 113 1.64 10.79 3.05
CA GLU A 113 0.85 9.57 3.30
C GLU A 113 -0.27 9.43 2.26
N MET A 114 -1.08 10.48 2.05
CA MET A 114 -2.19 10.41 1.09
C MET A 114 -1.71 10.23 -0.36
N THR A 115 -0.59 10.84 -0.76
CA THR A 115 -0.01 10.62 -2.09
C THR A 115 0.48 9.20 -2.28
N SER A 116 1.04 8.59 -1.23
CA SER A 116 1.43 7.18 -1.24
C SER A 116 0.21 6.26 -1.37
N LEU A 117 -0.90 6.58 -0.68
CA LEU A 117 -2.17 5.86 -0.83
C LEU A 117 -2.72 5.92 -2.26
N VAL A 118 -2.73 7.10 -2.87
CA VAL A 118 -3.19 7.26 -4.27
C VAL A 118 -2.34 6.43 -5.23
N ALA A 119 -1.03 6.42 -5.02
CA ALA A 119 -0.11 5.67 -5.86
C ALA A 119 -0.31 4.14 -5.70
N ASP A 120 -0.64 3.68 -4.50
CA ASP A 120 -0.96 2.27 -4.25
C ASP A 120 -2.32 1.86 -4.81
N ALA A 121 -3.32 2.74 -4.77
CA ALA A 121 -4.65 2.48 -5.33
C ALA A 121 -4.63 2.47 -6.86
N HIS A 122 -3.78 3.30 -7.48
CA HIS A 122 -3.69 3.48 -8.92
C HIS A 122 -2.24 3.23 -9.38
N PRO A 123 -1.85 1.98 -9.69
CA PRO A 123 -0.46 1.58 -10.00
C PRO A 123 0.12 2.20 -11.27
N CYS A 124 -0.64 3.08 -11.92
CA CYS A 124 -0.18 3.94 -13.00
C CYS A 124 -0.16 5.37 -12.46
N PHE A 125 1.03 5.98 -12.42
CA PHE A 125 1.30 7.39 -12.08
C PHE A 125 0.50 8.43 -12.89
N ARG A 126 -0.38 7.96 -13.79
CA ARG A 126 -1.21 8.69 -14.73
C ARG A 126 -2.21 9.63 -14.05
N THR A 127 -2.62 9.33 -12.82
CA THR A 127 -3.55 10.15 -12.01
C THR A 127 -2.91 11.42 -11.46
N VAL A 128 -1.60 11.43 -11.20
CA VAL A 128 -0.87 12.64 -10.74
C VAL A 128 -0.26 13.44 -11.92
N LEU A 129 -0.31 12.87 -13.13
CA LEU A 129 0.11 13.53 -14.36
C LEU A 129 -1.07 14.18 -15.07
N THR A 130 -0.71 15.05 -16.01
CA THR A 130 -1.53 15.94 -16.85
C THR A 130 -2.79 15.35 -17.50
N ILE A 131 -3.06 14.06 -17.36
CA ILE A 131 -4.21 13.37 -17.96
C ILE A 131 -5.31 13.11 -16.89
N GLY A 132 -5.06 13.38 -15.60
CA GLY A 132 -5.95 13.05 -14.48
C GLY A 132 -7.40 13.56 -14.58
N LYS A 133 -7.68 14.60 -15.38
CA LYS A 133 -9.06 15.04 -15.67
C LYS A 133 -9.90 14.02 -16.44
N GLN A 134 -9.28 13.15 -17.24
CA GLN A 134 -10.01 12.20 -18.09
C GLN A 134 -10.45 10.93 -17.35
N CYS A 135 -9.88 10.63 -16.17
CA CYS A 135 -10.17 9.41 -15.42
C CYS A 135 -11.19 9.59 -14.29
N PHE A 136 -11.44 10.82 -13.84
CA PHE A 136 -12.39 11.10 -12.77
C PHE A 136 -13.41 12.12 -13.28
N PRO A 137 -14.65 11.71 -13.58
CA PRO A 137 -15.71 12.67 -13.85
C PRO A 137 -15.88 13.56 -12.62
N GLU A 138 -16.22 14.83 -12.85
CA GLU A 138 -16.46 15.82 -11.81
C GLU A 138 -17.46 15.29 -10.78
N GLU A 139 -16.96 14.91 -9.60
CA GLU A 139 -17.80 14.88 -8.40
C GLU A 139 -17.43 16.12 -7.59
N THR A 140 -17.89 17.27 -8.07
CA THR A 140 -18.03 18.50 -7.29
C THR A 140 -19.08 18.38 -6.18
N GLU A 141 -19.63 17.19 -5.96
CA GLU A 141 -20.58 16.94 -4.88
C GLU A 141 -19.84 16.96 -3.53
N PRO A 142 -20.33 17.73 -2.53
CA PRO A 142 -19.75 17.77 -1.18
C PRO A 142 -19.52 16.38 -0.58
N LEU A 143 -20.37 15.41 -0.93
CA LEU A 143 -20.31 14.01 -0.49
C LEU A 143 -19.01 13.32 -0.89
N ALA A 144 -18.44 13.64 -2.05
CA ALA A 144 -17.20 13.03 -2.54
C ALA A 144 -16.00 13.48 -1.69
N MET A 145 -15.95 14.77 -1.34
CA MET A 145 -14.90 15.30 -0.45
C MET A 145 -14.97 14.71 0.95
N ASP A 146 -16.17 14.49 1.48
CA ASP A 146 -16.34 13.87 2.80
C ASP A 146 -16.00 12.37 2.78
N ALA A 147 -16.26 11.68 1.67
CA ALA A 147 -15.79 10.31 1.46
C ALA A 147 -14.25 10.22 1.36
N HIS A 148 -13.62 11.16 0.63
CA HIS A 148 -12.15 11.29 0.61
C HIS A 148 -11.59 11.58 2.01
N LEU A 149 -12.25 12.47 2.75
CA LEU A 149 -11.85 12.85 4.10
C LEU A 149 -11.95 11.68 5.07
N LEU A 150 -13.02 10.89 5.01
CA LEU A 150 -13.14 9.68 5.82
C LEU A 150 -12.07 8.66 5.47
N ALA A 151 -11.82 8.41 4.18
CA ALA A 151 -10.78 7.48 3.73
C ALA A 151 -9.39 7.90 4.25
N ALA A 152 -9.06 9.18 4.16
CA ALA A 152 -7.80 9.72 4.70
C ALA A 152 -7.74 9.63 6.23
N ALA A 153 -8.79 10.07 6.94
CA ALA A 153 -8.88 10.00 8.40
C ALA A 153 -8.78 8.56 8.91
N ALA A 154 -9.35 7.61 8.16
CA ALA A 154 -9.32 6.20 8.49
C ALA A 154 -7.89 5.61 8.42
N HIS A 155 -7.09 6.05 7.44
CA HIS A 155 -5.69 5.66 7.31
C HIS A 155 -4.78 6.35 8.35
N LEU A 156 -5.02 7.63 8.61
CA LEU A 156 -4.21 8.46 9.52
C LEU A 156 -4.54 8.27 11.01
N ASN A 157 -5.44 7.34 11.34
CA ASN A 157 -5.90 7.04 12.69
C ASN A 157 -6.57 8.22 13.41
N MET A 158 -7.34 9.04 12.69
CA MET A 158 -7.99 10.23 13.23
C MET A 158 -9.38 9.90 13.77
N ILE A 159 -9.42 9.25 14.93
CA ILE A 159 -10.65 8.71 15.55
C ILE A 159 -11.72 9.80 15.77
N SER A 160 -11.33 10.99 16.22
CA SER A 160 -12.24 12.12 16.44
C SER A 160 -12.94 12.52 15.15
N VAL A 161 -12.18 12.72 14.08
CA VAL A 161 -12.69 13.07 12.75
C VAL A 161 -13.62 11.98 12.24
N VAL A 162 -13.22 10.71 12.33
CA VAL A 162 -14.06 9.56 11.93
C VAL A 162 -15.39 9.56 12.68
N LYS A 163 -15.38 9.71 14.01
CA LYS A 163 -16.60 9.78 14.82
C LYS A 163 -17.48 10.96 14.38
N THR A 164 -16.90 12.15 14.21
CA THR A 164 -17.67 13.33 13.78
C THR A 164 -18.33 13.12 12.42
N LEU A 165 -17.60 12.56 11.45
CA LEU A 165 -18.11 12.30 10.10
C LEU A 165 -19.22 11.25 10.12
N LEU A 166 -19.08 10.17 10.88
CA LEU A 166 -20.12 9.15 11.02
C LEU A 166 -21.38 9.69 11.72
N THR A 167 -21.24 10.59 12.69
CA THR A 167 -22.38 11.19 13.41
C THR A 167 -23.05 12.35 12.69
N SER A 168 -22.36 12.98 11.73
CA SER A 168 -22.80 14.21 11.05
C SER A 168 -24.09 14.06 10.22
N GLY A 169 -24.56 12.84 10.00
CA GLY A 169 -25.82 12.58 9.30
C GLY A 169 -25.77 12.79 7.79
N ILE A 170 -24.61 13.19 7.24
CA ILE A 170 -24.38 13.43 5.80
C ILE A 170 -24.77 12.20 4.96
N TRP A 171 -24.76 11.01 5.58
CA TRP A 171 -24.98 9.72 4.94
C TRP A 171 -26.29 9.02 5.31
N GLN A 172 -27.24 9.75 5.93
CA GLN A 172 -28.54 9.21 6.33
C GLN A 172 -29.35 8.66 5.13
N ASP A 173 -29.29 9.32 3.98
CA ASP A 173 -30.05 8.92 2.78
C ASP A 173 -29.42 7.73 2.04
N LYS A 174 -28.13 7.44 2.28
CA LYS A 174 -27.38 6.34 1.68
C LYS A 174 -26.44 5.71 2.73
N PRO A 175 -26.92 4.82 3.61
CA PRO A 175 -26.11 4.27 4.71
C PRO A 175 -24.94 3.37 4.25
N THR A 176 -24.87 3.01 2.96
CA THR A 176 -23.73 2.32 2.35
C THR A 176 -22.73 3.25 1.64
N ALA A 177 -23.11 4.49 1.30
CA ALA A 177 -22.18 5.53 0.83
C ALA A 177 -20.99 5.77 1.78
N PRO A 178 -21.14 5.63 3.11
CA PRO A 178 -20.03 5.74 4.02
C PRO A 178 -18.85 4.83 3.79
N LEU A 179 -19.22 3.64 3.36
CA LEU A 179 -18.37 2.50 3.15
C LEU A 179 -18.06 2.34 1.66
N ALA A 180 -18.63 3.21 0.81
CA ALA A 180 -18.38 3.22 -0.62
C ALA A 180 -16.93 3.66 -0.87
N SER A 181 -16.31 3.01 -1.85
CA SER A 181 -14.93 3.27 -2.20
C SER A 181 -14.77 4.71 -2.69
N SER A 182 -13.93 5.49 -2.00
CA SER A 182 -13.47 6.76 -2.53
C SER A 182 -12.78 6.52 -3.87
N ALA A 183 -13.18 7.24 -4.93
CA ALA A 183 -12.57 7.10 -6.25
C ALA A 183 -11.05 7.36 -6.25
N LEU A 184 -10.59 8.21 -5.31
CA LEU A 184 -9.20 8.63 -5.21
C LEU A 184 -8.36 7.75 -4.28
N LEU A 185 -8.83 7.52 -3.05
CA LEU A 185 -8.06 6.84 -1.99
C LEU A 185 -8.47 5.38 -1.78
N GLY A 186 -9.65 4.98 -2.25
CA GLY A 186 -10.22 3.65 -2.04
C GLY A 186 -11.16 3.57 -0.84
N ASN A 187 -11.45 2.34 -0.41
CA ASN A 187 -12.40 2.06 0.66
C ASN A 187 -11.80 2.37 2.06
N PRO A 188 -12.51 3.16 2.92
CA PRO A 188 -12.01 3.55 4.25
C PRO A 188 -11.72 2.35 5.16
N THR A 189 -12.54 1.30 5.12
CA THR A 189 -12.34 0.08 5.92
C THR A 189 -11.07 -0.66 5.50
N ARG A 190 -10.80 -0.75 4.20
CA ARG A 190 -9.57 -1.35 3.66
C ARG A 190 -8.33 -0.55 4.05
N LEU A 191 -8.43 0.79 4.06
CA LEU A 191 -7.33 1.67 4.46
C LEU A 191 -7.03 1.59 5.97
N ALA A 192 -8.06 1.53 6.82
CA ALA A 192 -7.90 1.30 8.25
C ALA A 192 -7.26 -0.07 8.53
N ALA A 193 -7.71 -1.12 7.82
CA ALA A 193 -7.15 -2.46 7.91
C ALA A 193 -5.67 -2.51 7.47
N LYS A 194 -5.31 -1.80 6.39
CA LYS A 194 -3.92 -1.69 5.91
C LYS A 194 -3.01 -0.98 6.92
N ALA A 195 -3.51 0.09 7.53
CA ALA A 195 -2.77 0.86 8.54
C ALA A 195 -2.68 0.16 9.89
N GLY A 196 -3.59 -0.78 10.18
CA GLY A 196 -3.68 -1.43 11.48
C GLY A 196 -4.44 -0.61 12.53
N ASN A 197 -5.23 0.38 12.10
CA ASN A 197 -5.98 1.27 12.99
C ASN A 197 -7.22 0.54 13.53
N SER A 198 -7.03 -0.33 14.51
CA SER A 198 -8.05 -1.23 15.07
C SER A 198 -9.25 -0.50 15.64
N GLU A 199 -9.07 0.62 16.35
CA GLU A 199 -10.20 1.40 16.89
C GLU A 199 -11.04 2.01 15.77
N VAL A 200 -10.41 2.69 14.80
CA VAL A 200 -11.10 3.22 13.61
C VAL A 200 -11.79 2.11 12.84
N LEU A 201 -11.10 0.98 12.66
CA LEU A 201 -11.68 -0.19 12.02
C LEU A 201 -12.95 -0.59 12.75
N SER A 202 -12.92 -0.79 14.07
CA SER A 202 -14.11 -1.15 14.86
C SER A 202 -15.31 -0.20 14.67
N LEU A 203 -15.07 1.09 14.45
CA LEU A 203 -16.12 2.09 14.17
C LEU A 203 -16.72 1.93 12.77
N LEU A 204 -15.89 1.65 11.76
CA LEU A 204 -16.32 1.44 10.35
C LEU A 204 -16.94 0.06 10.11
N VAL A 205 -16.71 -0.87 11.04
CA VAL A 205 -16.99 -2.31 10.90
C VAL A 205 -18.28 -2.73 11.63
N GLN A 206 -19.03 -1.79 12.20
CA GLN A 206 -20.25 -2.09 12.94
C GLN A 206 -21.30 -2.80 12.05
N GLY A 207 -21.56 -4.09 12.31
CA GLY A 207 -22.56 -4.91 11.60
C GLY A 207 -22.03 -6.20 10.96
N THR A 208 -22.90 -6.87 10.18
CA THR A 208 -22.63 -8.10 9.42
C THR A 208 -21.97 -7.81 8.07
N PHE A 209 -21.08 -8.70 7.61
CA PHE A 209 -20.27 -8.49 6.40
C PHE A 209 -20.74 -9.35 5.20
N SER A 210 -20.85 -8.77 4.00
CA SER A 210 -21.16 -9.50 2.75
C SER A 210 -19.95 -9.51 1.79
N PRO A 211 -19.44 -10.70 1.40
CA PRO A 211 -18.34 -10.84 0.44
C PRO A 211 -18.70 -10.41 -0.98
N ALA A 212 -19.99 -10.27 -1.30
CA ALA A 212 -20.46 -9.88 -2.64
C ALA A 212 -20.33 -8.36 -2.89
N PHE A 213 -20.44 -7.53 -1.86
CA PHE A 213 -20.38 -6.07 -1.95
C PHE A 213 -18.95 -5.52 -1.89
N GLU A 214 -18.08 -6.18 -1.12
CA GLU A 214 -16.66 -5.90 -1.21
C GLU A 214 -16.14 -6.67 -2.40
N ASN A 215 -15.94 -6.00 -3.54
CA ASN A 215 -15.32 -6.57 -4.75
C ASN A 215 -14.04 -7.35 -4.40
N LEU A 216 -14.20 -8.62 -4.02
CA LEU A 216 -13.13 -9.53 -3.62
C LEU A 216 -12.19 -9.75 -4.80
N TRP A 217 -12.57 -9.33 -6.01
CA TRP A 217 -11.80 -9.50 -7.23
C TRP A 217 -11.01 -8.26 -7.66
N GLU A 218 -11.27 -7.08 -7.09
CA GLU A 218 -10.54 -5.86 -7.49
C GLU A 218 -9.23 -5.74 -6.69
N CYS A 219 -8.20 -6.31 -7.31
CA CYS A 219 -6.78 -5.98 -7.26
C CYS A 219 -6.02 -6.19 -5.93
N HIS A 220 -6.63 -6.07 -4.76
CA HIS A 220 -5.92 -6.20 -3.46
C HIS A 220 -6.68 -6.90 -2.31
N GLY A 221 -7.74 -7.66 -2.59
CA GLY A 221 -8.45 -8.48 -1.58
C GLY A 221 -9.33 -7.69 -0.59
N GLY A 222 -10.18 -8.39 0.17
CA GLY A 222 -11.02 -7.79 1.23
C GLY A 222 -10.18 -7.27 2.42
N PRO A 223 -10.79 -6.53 3.37
CA PRO A 223 -10.09 -5.90 4.49
C PRO A 223 -9.36 -6.92 5.37
N LEU A 224 -9.88 -8.15 5.52
CA LEU A 224 -9.20 -9.21 6.28
C LEU A 224 -7.89 -9.64 5.62
N ALA A 225 -7.89 -9.87 4.31
CA ALA A 225 -6.68 -10.23 3.57
C ALA A 225 -5.64 -9.11 3.65
N ILE A 226 -6.07 -7.85 3.59
CA ILE A 226 -5.19 -6.67 3.70
C ILE A 226 -4.60 -6.55 5.11
N ALA A 227 -5.43 -6.64 6.16
CA ALA A 227 -4.95 -6.63 7.54
C ALA A 227 -3.97 -7.78 7.80
N SER A 228 -4.24 -8.95 7.23
CA SER A 228 -3.40 -10.13 7.38
C SER A 228 -2.08 -9.99 6.66
N ALA A 229 -2.08 -9.52 5.40
CA ALA A 229 -0.87 -9.24 4.64
C ALA A 229 0.02 -8.17 5.31
N ALA A 230 -0.59 -7.22 6.03
CA ALA A 230 0.13 -6.24 6.83
C ALA A 230 0.58 -6.78 8.20
N GLY A 231 0.04 -7.90 8.67
CA GLY A 231 0.40 -8.55 9.93
C GLY A 231 -0.29 -7.97 11.18
N HIS A 232 -1.39 -7.22 11.02
CA HIS A 232 -2.07 -6.52 12.11
C HIS A 232 -3.05 -7.43 12.87
N VAL A 233 -2.57 -8.03 13.96
CA VAL A 233 -3.31 -9.03 14.77
C VAL A 233 -4.67 -8.51 15.25
N ASP A 234 -4.72 -7.30 15.83
CA ASP A 234 -5.97 -6.75 16.37
C ASP A 234 -7.00 -6.46 15.29
N ALA A 235 -6.55 -5.97 14.13
CA ALA A 235 -7.41 -5.71 12.99
C ALA A 235 -8.00 -7.01 12.43
N VAL A 236 -7.19 -8.07 12.35
CA VAL A 236 -7.64 -9.42 11.94
C VAL A 236 -8.67 -9.96 12.93
N ARG A 237 -8.41 -9.85 14.23
CA ARG A 237 -9.34 -10.31 15.27
C ARG A 237 -10.71 -9.61 15.17
N ILE A 238 -10.73 -8.30 14.98
CA ILE A 238 -11.97 -7.53 14.79
C ILE A 238 -12.73 -8.01 13.55
N LEU A 239 -12.03 -8.29 12.45
CA LEU A 239 -12.64 -8.72 11.19
C LEU A 239 -13.13 -10.17 11.21
N LEU A 240 -12.45 -11.08 11.93
CA LEU A 240 -12.88 -12.47 12.12
C LEU A 240 -14.10 -12.58 13.04
N ASN A 241 -14.21 -11.72 14.05
CA ASN A 241 -15.36 -11.71 14.97
C ASN A 241 -16.68 -11.28 14.31
N ARG A 242 -16.64 -10.81 13.05
CA ARG A 242 -17.86 -10.47 12.32
C ARG A 242 -18.59 -11.72 11.84
N LYS A 243 -19.90 -11.72 12.00
CA LYS A 243 -20.76 -12.74 11.38
C LYS A 243 -20.92 -12.45 9.88
N PRO A 244 -20.78 -13.46 9.01
CA PRO A 244 -21.14 -13.33 7.61
C PRO A 244 -22.63 -13.01 7.49
N GLN A 245 -22.99 -12.22 6.49
CA GLN A 245 -24.38 -11.94 6.13
C GLN A 245 -25.10 -13.23 5.71
N PRO A 246 -26.44 -13.33 5.84
CA PRO A 246 -27.17 -14.56 5.54
C PRO A 246 -27.13 -14.97 4.07
N ASP A 247 -26.77 -14.05 3.16
CA ASP A 247 -26.55 -14.28 1.73
C ASP A 247 -25.15 -14.85 1.41
N CYS A 248 -24.24 -14.84 2.38
CA CYS A 248 -22.87 -15.30 2.22
C CYS A 248 -22.84 -16.83 2.13
N THR A 249 -22.43 -17.35 0.97
CA THR A 249 -22.27 -18.79 0.81
C THR A 249 -21.08 -19.30 1.62
N HIS A 250 -21.11 -20.59 1.97
CA HIS A 250 -20.01 -21.24 2.67
C HIS A 250 -18.69 -21.15 1.88
N GLU A 251 -18.75 -21.31 0.55
CA GLU A 251 -17.57 -21.19 -0.34
C GLU A 251 -17.01 -19.76 -0.40
N ASP A 252 -17.87 -18.74 -0.40
CA ASP A 252 -17.43 -17.33 -0.39
C ASP A 252 -16.71 -16.98 0.91
N TYR A 253 -17.26 -17.40 2.05
CA TYR A 253 -16.65 -17.19 3.36
C TYR A 253 -15.32 -17.95 3.48
N ARG A 254 -15.28 -19.19 2.97
CA ARG A 254 -14.05 -19.99 2.89
C ARG A 254 -12.98 -19.29 2.06
N ARG A 255 -13.32 -18.78 0.88
CA ARG A 255 -12.39 -18.05 0.01
C ARG A 255 -11.91 -16.73 0.63
N TYR A 256 -12.78 -16.08 1.41
CA TYR A 256 -12.43 -14.88 2.18
C TYR A 256 -11.36 -15.18 3.24
N LEU A 257 -11.55 -16.23 4.05
CA LEU A 257 -10.56 -16.68 5.04
C LEU A 257 -9.26 -17.18 4.38
N PHE A 258 -9.37 -17.95 3.29
CA PHE A 258 -8.22 -18.52 2.59
C PHE A 258 -7.18 -17.46 2.22
N ARG A 259 -7.63 -16.33 1.70
CA ARG A 259 -6.72 -15.25 1.27
C ARG A 259 -6.01 -14.58 2.44
N ALA A 260 -6.59 -14.62 3.62
CA ALA A 260 -6.01 -14.06 4.83
C ALA A 260 -4.83 -14.88 5.37
N LEU A 261 -4.66 -16.14 4.93
CA LEU A 261 -3.49 -16.95 5.26
C LEU A 261 -2.19 -16.40 4.66
N GLU A 262 -2.28 -15.50 3.67
CA GLU A 262 -1.13 -14.84 3.04
C GLU A 262 -0.59 -13.71 3.92
N THR A 263 0.04 -14.08 5.03
CA THR A 263 0.53 -13.16 6.06
C THR A 263 2.02 -13.38 6.39
N PRO A 264 2.77 -12.32 6.72
CA PRO A 264 4.10 -12.43 7.32
C PRO A 264 4.09 -12.83 8.80
N SER A 265 2.94 -12.71 9.49
CA SER A 265 2.85 -12.90 10.95
C SER A 265 2.34 -14.31 11.26
N LEU A 266 3.13 -15.05 12.04
CA LEU A 266 2.76 -16.41 12.47
C LEU A 266 1.50 -16.39 13.34
N GLU A 267 1.34 -15.41 14.22
CA GLU A 267 0.15 -15.29 15.08
C GLU A 267 -1.12 -15.08 14.25
N VAL A 268 -1.05 -14.22 13.22
CA VAL A 268 -2.17 -14.01 12.29
C VAL A 268 -2.46 -15.30 11.51
N TYR A 269 -1.43 -15.99 11.03
CA TYR A 269 -1.59 -17.23 10.29
C TYR A 269 -2.31 -18.28 11.12
N GLU A 270 -1.88 -18.47 12.36
CA GLU A 270 -2.49 -19.41 13.30
C GLU A 270 -3.95 -19.06 13.60
N MET A 271 -4.26 -17.78 13.84
CA MET A 271 -5.62 -17.30 14.09
C MET A 271 -6.56 -17.53 12.90
N VAL A 272 -6.09 -17.28 11.68
CA VAL A 272 -6.88 -17.52 10.46
C VAL A 272 -6.99 -19.03 10.19
N ARG A 273 -5.93 -19.80 10.43
CA ARG A 273 -5.92 -21.26 10.28
C ARG A 273 -6.97 -21.90 11.18
N THR A 274 -7.04 -21.53 12.46
CA THR A 274 -8.06 -22.07 13.37
C THR A 274 -9.47 -21.72 12.90
N ALA A 275 -9.69 -20.50 12.41
CA ALA A 275 -11.00 -20.10 11.86
C ALA A 275 -11.39 -20.89 10.59
N VAL A 276 -10.41 -21.29 9.77
CA VAL A 276 -10.64 -22.16 8.61
C VAL A 276 -10.94 -23.59 9.04
N GLU A 277 -10.22 -24.12 10.04
CA GLU A 277 -10.42 -25.46 10.60
C GLU A 277 -11.78 -25.61 11.32
N GLU A 278 -12.29 -24.54 11.92
CA GLU A 278 -13.65 -24.52 12.49
C GLU A 278 -14.76 -24.54 11.41
N LEU A 279 -14.45 -24.07 10.20
CA LEU A 279 -15.40 -23.99 9.09
C LEU A 279 -15.45 -25.28 8.23
N ASP A 280 -14.32 -25.97 8.11
CA ASP A 280 -14.12 -27.19 7.32
C ASP A 280 -13.49 -28.31 8.19
N ASP A 281 -14.09 -29.51 8.23
CA ASP A 281 -13.35 -30.71 8.67
C ASP A 281 -12.12 -30.96 7.74
N PRO A 282 -10.93 -31.32 8.26
CA PRO A 282 -9.66 -31.22 7.53
C PRO A 282 -9.55 -32.20 6.33
N PRO A 283 -8.86 -31.86 5.22
CA PRO A 283 -7.43 -31.49 5.23
C PRO A 283 -7.05 -30.36 4.26
N PHE A 284 -6.83 -29.17 4.80
CA PHE A 284 -6.40 -27.97 4.08
C PHE A 284 -4.88 -27.94 3.75
N ALA A 285 -4.10 -28.62 4.59
CA ALA A 285 -2.65 -28.65 4.62
C ALA A 285 -2.02 -29.60 3.56
N THR A 286 -2.36 -29.42 2.29
CA THR A 286 -1.69 -30.19 1.22
C THR A 286 -0.25 -29.71 1.02
N LYS A 287 0.66 -30.63 0.67
CA LYS A 287 2.04 -30.27 0.35
C LYS A 287 2.13 -29.17 -0.72
N SER A 288 1.22 -29.16 -1.70
CA SER A 288 1.15 -28.12 -2.75
C SER A 288 0.79 -26.73 -2.20
N PHE A 289 -0.08 -26.65 -1.19
CA PHE A 289 -0.38 -25.40 -0.50
C PHE A 289 0.86 -24.85 0.21
N PHE A 290 1.54 -25.68 1.02
CA PHE A 290 2.76 -25.27 1.71
C PHE A 290 3.86 -24.82 0.75
N GLN A 291 4.00 -25.46 -0.41
CA GLN A 291 4.93 -25.03 -1.46
C GLN A 291 4.58 -23.65 -2.03
N SER A 292 3.29 -23.41 -2.28
CA SER A 292 2.80 -22.13 -2.82
C SER A 292 3.01 -20.99 -1.82
N MET A 293 2.75 -21.26 -0.54
CA MET A 293 2.99 -20.33 0.55
C MET A 293 4.47 -20.06 0.78
N PHE A 294 5.31 -21.10 0.74
CA PHE A 294 6.77 -20.95 0.81
C PHE A 294 7.30 -20.07 -0.33
N HIS A 295 6.86 -20.30 -1.58
CA HIS A 295 7.21 -19.47 -2.73
C HIS A 295 6.87 -18.00 -2.50
N ARG A 296 5.70 -17.71 -1.94
CA ARG A 296 5.29 -16.35 -1.60
C ARG A 296 6.17 -15.74 -0.51
N CYS A 297 6.44 -16.49 0.56
CA CYS A 297 7.32 -16.04 1.64
C CYS A 297 8.72 -15.68 1.14
N VAL A 298 9.30 -16.50 0.27
CA VAL A 298 10.61 -16.22 -0.34
C VAL A 298 10.55 -14.95 -1.20
N ARG A 299 9.53 -14.82 -2.07
CA ARG A 299 9.36 -13.66 -2.94
C ARG A 299 9.22 -12.35 -2.16
N GLU A 300 8.51 -12.38 -1.03
CA GLU A 300 8.27 -11.21 -0.19
C GLU A 300 9.33 -10.98 0.88
N GLY A 301 10.20 -11.96 1.16
CA GLY A 301 11.24 -11.88 2.18
C GLY A 301 10.78 -12.22 3.60
N TRP A 302 9.67 -12.94 3.75
CA TRP A 302 9.12 -13.35 5.05
C TRP A 302 9.87 -14.56 5.61
N VAL A 303 11.06 -14.33 6.16
CA VAL A 303 11.99 -15.39 6.59
C VAL A 303 11.37 -16.32 7.65
N ALA A 304 10.71 -15.77 8.67
CA ALA A 304 10.10 -16.56 9.74
C ALA A 304 9.01 -17.51 9.22
N MET A 305 8.10 -16.99 8.38
CA MET A 305 7.06 -17.82 7.74
C MET A 305 7.63 -18.82 6.74
N ALA A 306 8.70 -18.46 6.02
CA ALA A 306 9.37 -19.39 5.11
C ALA A 306 9.92 -20.61 5.86
N VAL A 307 10.57 -20.41 7.02
CA VAL A 307 11.04 -21.50 7.88
C VAL A 307 9.87 -22.34 8.38
N TYR A 308 8.81 -21.70 8.87
CA TYR A 308 7.61 -22.40 9.34
C TYR A 308 6.99 -23.31 8.25
N PHE A 309 6.91 -22.85 7.00
CA PHE A 309 6.40 -23.72 5.92
C PHE A 309 7.37 -24.85 5.52
N LEU A 310 8.68 -24.69 5.73
CA LEU A 310 9.64 -25.81 5.56
C LEU A 310 9.41 -26.88 6.62
N ASP A 311 9.17 -26.50 7.87
CA ASP A 311 8.85 -27.43 8.96
C ASP A 311 7.55 -28.20 8.70
N LEU A 312 6.57 -27.56 8.02
CA LEU A 312 5.34 -28.20 7.57
C LEU A 312 5.50 -29.08 6.30
N GLY A 313 6.70 -29.19 5.74
CA GLY A 313 7.01 -30.10 4.63
C GLY A 313 7.07 -29.45 3.25
N ALA A 314 7.14 -28.11 3.14
CA ALA A 314 7.56 -27.45 1.90
C ALA A 314 9.03 -27.78 1.58
N THR A 315 9.41 -27.76 0.30
CA THR A 315 10.78 -28.06 -0.12
C THR A 315 11.38 -26.89 -0.86
N VAL A 316 12.65 -26.59 -0.61
CA VAL A 316 13.39 -25.48 -1.25
C VAL A 316 13.38 -25.56 -2.78
N ASP A 317 13.39 -26.78 -3.36
CA ASP A 317 13.47 -26.99 -4.80
C ASP A 317 12.29 -26.43 -5.60
N SER A 318 11.14 -26.21 -4.97
CA SER A 318 9.97 -25.59 -5.62
C SER A 318 10.24 -24.14 -6.03
N CYS A 319 11.11 -23.44 -5.31
CA CYS A 319 11.50 -22.06 -5.61
C CYS A 319 12.64 -21.96 -6.62
N ARG A 320 13.11 -23.09 -7.19
CA ARG A 320 14.21 -23.14 -8.17
C ARG A 320 13.71 -23.21 -9.61
N LYS A 321 12.60 -23.91 -9.87
CA LYS A 321 12.15 -24.22 -11.22
C LYS A 321 10.93 -23.39 -11.60
N ASN A 322 11.10 -22.52 -12.59
CA ASN A 322 9.97 -21.96 -13.36
C ASN A 322 9.83 -22.82 -14.61
N HIS A 323 8.99 -23.86 -14.56
CA HIS A 323 8.87 -24.84 -15.65
C HIS A 323 8.32 -24.26 -16.96
N TYR A 324 7.70 -23.08 -16.91
CA TYR A 324 7.00 -22.49 -18.04
C TYR A 324 7.80 -21.46 -18.83
N ILE A 325 8.78 -20.76 -18.23
CA ILE A 325 9.42 -19.60 -18.86
C ILE A 325 10.88 -19.43 -18.38
N PRO A 326 11.90 -19.74 -19.20
CA PRO A 326 13.32 -19.70 -18.83
C PRO A 326 13.87 -18.33 -18.39
N TRP A 327 13.23 -17.22 -18.80
CA TRP A 327 13.62 -15.86 -18.41
C TRP A 327 12.88 -15.31 -17.19
N LEU A 328 11.81 -15.99 -16.72
CA LEU A 328 11.10 -15.58 -15.51
C LEU A 328 11.87 -16.12 -14.30
N THR A 329 12.50 -15.19 -13.61
CA THR A 329 13.52 -15.45 -12.60
C THR A 329 12.90 -16.19 -11.43
N SER A 330 13.57 -17.25 -10.94
CA SER A 330 13.05 -18.04 -9.83
C SER A 330 12.67 -17.15 -8.64
N PRO A 331 11.69 -17.52 -7.80
CA PRO A 331 11.28 -16.73 -6.64
C PRO A 331 12.46 -16.33 -5.76
N LEU A 332 13.39 -17.27 -5.57
CA LEU A 332 14.64 -17.05 -4.88
C LEU A 332 15.54 -16.03 -5.63
N ALA A 333 15.70 -16.15 -6.95
CA ALA A 333 16.46 -15.20 -7.76
C ALA A 333 15.82 -13.80 -7.79
N THR A 334 14.50 -13.71 -7.64
CA THR A 334 13.75 -12.45 -7.55
C THR A 334 13.93 -11.82 -6.18
N ALA A 335 13.84 -12.62 -5.12
CA ALA A 335 14.07 -12.20 -3.74
C ALA A 335 15.51 -11.70 -3.51
N CYS A 336 16.53 -12.43 -3.98
CA CYS A 336 17.92 -12.00 -3.84
C CYS A 336 18.21 -10.76 -4.74
N ARG A 337 17.57 -10.60 -5.92
CA ARG A 337 17.67 -9.37 -6.74
C ARG A 337 17.03 -8.14 -6.10
N GLY A 338 15.89 -8.34 -5.44
CA GLY A 338 15.17 -7.28 -4.74
C GLY A 338 15.78 -6.90 -3.40
N GLY A 339 16.85 -7.59 -2.95
CA GLY A 339 17.44 -7.39 -1.62
C GLY A 339 16.50 -7.76 -0.47
N LYS A 340 15.42 -8.50 -0.74
CA LYS A 340 14.39 -8.86 0.24
C LYS A 340 14.81 -9.99 1.18
N VAL A 341 15.81 -10.80 0.77
CA VAL A 341 16.37 -11.88 1.57
C VAL A 341 17.88 -11.65 1.70
N PRO A 342 18.46 -11.69 2.92
CA PRO A 342 19.89 -11.54 3.09
C PRO A 342 20.67 -12.64 2.37
N TRP A 343 21.83 -12.28 1.79
CA TRP A 343 22.62 -13.21 0.98
C TRP A 343 23.00 -14.51 1.73
N TYR A 344 23.22 -14.43 3.05
CA TYR A 344 23.55 -15.58 3.88
C TYR A 344 22.36 -16.52 4.08
N VAL A 345 21.12 -16.00 4.10
CA VAL A 345 19.90 -16.83 4.08
C VAL A 345 19.74 -17.48 2.70
N CYS A 346 20.05 -16.77 1.61
CA CYS A 346 20.11 -17.39 0.27
C CYS A 346 21.16 -18.53 0.27
N CYS A 347 22.33 -18.37 0.92
CA CYS A 347 23.34 -19.43 1.05
C CYS A 347 22.90 -20.59 1.95
N SER A 348 22.25 -20.34 3.09
CA SER A 348 21.75 -21.39 3.98
C SER A 348 20.63 -22.21 3.32
N ILE A 349 19.70 -21.55 2.62
CA ILE A 349 18.64 -22.23 1.85
C ILE A 349 19.25 -23.10 0.74
N VAL A 350 20.36 -22.68 0.13
CA VAL A 350 21.12 -23.49 -0.84
C VAL A 350 21.94 -24.61 -0.17
N ALA A 351 22.48 -24.36 1.02
CA ALA A 351 23.31 -25.31 1.78
C ALA A 351 22.53 -26.44 2.45
N TRP A 352 21.21 -26.30 2.64
CA TRP A 352 20.32 -27.35 3.14
C TRP A 352 20.00 -28.46 2.12
N THR A 353 20.69 -28.50 0.97
CA THR A 353 20.61 -29.62 0.03
C THR A 353 21.83 -30.53 0.19
N PRO A 354 21.66 -31.85 0.38
CA PRO A 354 22.77 -32.76 0.13
C PRO A 354 23.13 -32.63 -1.35
N LEU A 355 24.41 -32.41 -1.64
CA LEU A 355 24.98 -32.49 -2.98
C LEU A 355 24.74 -33.90 -3.55
N SER A 356 23.57 -34.14 -4.15
CA SER A 356 23.33 -35.34 -4.94
C SER A 356 24.13 -35.20 -6.23
N ARG A 357 25.15 -36.05 -6.36
CA ARG A 357 25.96 -36.30 -7.55
C ARG A 357 25.12 -36.78 -8.72
#